data_AF-A0A842VIQ3-F1
#
_entry.id   AF-A0A842VIQ3-F1
#
_cell.length_a   1.000
_cell.length_b   1.000
_cell.length_c   1.000
_cell.angle_alpha   90.00
_cell.angle_beta   90.00
_cell.angle_gamma   90.00
#
_symmetry.space_group_name_H-M   'P 1'
#
loop_
_entity.id
_entity.type
_entity.pdbx_description
1 polymer ?
#
loop_
_entity_poly.entity_id
_entity_poly.type
_entity_poly.pdbx_seq_one_letter_code
_entity_poly.pdbx_strand_id
1 'polypeptide(L)' 'MKIGLNSLSNLARLRKDIKRKRISSYDKTGANADFFTFQGKEEREICDINGPGCIKHI' A
#
# COMPACT_ATOMS: atom_id res chain seq x y z
N MET A 1 -13.56 -22.45 17.40
CA MET A 1 -14.80 -21.78 16.93
C MET A 1 -14.79 -21.74 15.41
N LYS A 2 -15.72 -22.42 14.72
CA LYS A 2 -15.91 -22.27 13.26
C LYS A 2 -16.77 -21.02 13.03
N ILE A 3 -16.15 -19.92 12.64
CA ILE A 3 -16.88 -18.75 12.14
C ILE A 3 -17.29 -19.08 10.70
N GLY A 4 -18.58 -18.92 10.34
CA GLY A 4 -19.08 -19.20 8.99
C GLY A 4 -18.34 -18.41 7.90
N LEU A 5 -18.30 -18.92 6.66
CA LEU A 5 -17.59 -18.29 5.53
C LEU A 5 -18.30 -17.01 5.05
N ASN A 6 -17.68 -15.87 5.31
CA ASN A 6 -18.06 -14.53 4.88
C ASN A 6 -16.79 -13.64 4.88
N SER A 7 -16.94 -12.34 4.63
CA SER A 7 -15.82 -11.39 4.57
C SER A 7 -15.05 -11.24 5.89
N LEU A 8 -15.65 -11.61 7.03
CA LEU A 8 -15.08 -11.45 8.36
C LEU A 8 -14.42 -12.73 8.90
N SER A 9 -14.63 -13.90 8.28
CA SER A 9 -14.21 -15.21 8.81
C SER A 9 -12.72 -15.32 9.12
N ASN A 10 -11.88 -14.53 8.45
CA ASN A 10 -10.44 -14.54 8.60
C ASN A 10 -9.87 -13.28 9.26
N LEU A 11 -10.73 -12.36 9.75
CA LEU A 11 -10.29 -11.07 10.29
C LEU A 11 -9.42 -11.26 11.55
N ALA A 12 -9.83 -12.12 12.47
CA ALA A 12 -9.11 -12.39 13.72
C ALA A 12 -7.90 -13.34 13.56
N ARG A 13 -7.65 -13.87 12.35
CA ARG A 13 -6.57 -14.83 12.13
C ARG A 13 -5.24 -14.12 11.90
N LEU A 14 -4.26 -14.43 12.74
CA LEU A 14 -2.88 -14.01 12.52
C LEU A 14 -2.35 -14.62 11.22
N ARG A 15 -1.75 -13.79 10.37
CA ARG A 15 -1.14 -14.20 9.12
C ARG A 15 0.38 -14.24 9.30
N LYS A 16 1.01 -15.36 8.94
CA LYS A 16 2.47 -15.54 8.95
C LYS A 16 3.05 -15.12 7.61
N ASP A 17 4.33 -14.73 7.63
CA ASP A 17 5.15 -14.47 6.42
C ASP A 17 4.58 -13.39 5.48
N ILE A 18 3.80 -12.45 6.03
CA ILE A 18 3.29 -11.30 5.30
C ILE A 18 3.84 -10.00 5.89
N LYS A 19 4.14 -9.04 5.00
CA LYS A 19 4.50 -7.67 5.39
C LYS A 19 3.62 -6.68 4.64
N ARG A 20 2.99 -5.76 5.37
CA ARG A 20 2.31 -4.62 4.75
C ARG A 20 3.35 -3.58 4.35
N LYS A 21 3.21 -3.04 3.15
CA LYS A 21 4.01 -1.92 2.62
C LYS A 21 3.04 -0.90 2.01
N ARG A 22 3.49 0.35 1.94
CA ARG A 22 2.80 1.45 1.27
C ARG A 22 3.84 2.36 0.63
N ILE A 23 3.60 2.75 -0.60
CA ILE A 23 4.29 3.86 -1.27
C ILE A 23 3.24 4.95 -1.45
N SER A 24 3.59 6.18 -1.15
CA SER A 24 2.71 7.35 -1.30
C SER A 24 3.55 8.59 -1.54
N SER A 25 2.91 9.70 -1.89
CA SER A 25 3.51 11.02 -2.09
C SER A 25 3.89 11.74 -0.80
N TYR A 26 4.05 11.02 0.31
CA TYR A 26 4.27 11.67 1.61
C TYR A 26 5.59 12.44 1.63
N ASP A 27 5.62 13.53 2.39
CA ASP A 27 6.82 14.33 2.56
C ASP A 27 7.84 13.58 3.43
N LYS A 28 8.96 13.20 2.81
CA LYS A 28 10.03 12.45 3.48
C LYS A 28 10.77 13.28 4.54
N THR A 29 10.62 14.61 4.54
CA THR A 29 11.17 15.48 5.59
C THR A 29 10.32 15.47 6.87
N GLY A 30 9.08 14.98 6.80
CA GLY A 30 8.10 15.02 7.89
C GLY A 30 7.29 16.31 7.95
N ALA A 31 7.39 17.19 6.95
CA ALA A 31 6.48 18.32 6.78
C ALA A 31 5.15 17.87 6.13
N ASN A 32 4.45 18.79 5.46
CA ASN A 32 3.06 18.58 5.02
C ASN A 32 2.86 18.69 3.49
N ALA A 33 3.95 18.63 2.72
CA ALA A 33 3.86 18.65 1.25
C ALA A 33 3.64 17.23 0.69
N ASP A 34 2.53 16.60 1.06
CA ASP A 34 2.23 15.18 0.77
C ASP A 34 1.70 14.94 -0.66
N PHE A 35 2.29 15.58 -1.66
CA PHE A 35 1.87 15.50 -3.07
C PHE A 35 3.04 15.54 -4.03
N PHE A 36 2.80 15.07 -5.26
CA PHE A 36 3.71 15.29 -6.38
C PHE A 36 3.20 16.44 -7.25
N THR A 37 4.12 17.21 -7.80
CA THR A 37 3.84 18.17 -8.88
C THR A 37 4.35 17.60 -10.20
N PHE A 38 3.65 17.91 -11.28
CA PHE A 38 3.98 17.48 -12.62
C PHE A 38 3.97 18.69 -13.55
N GLN A 39 5.00 18.83 -14.37
CA GLN A 39 4.99 19.76 -15.48
C GLN A 39 4.23 19.19 -16.67
N GLY A 40 3.84 20.06 -17.60
CA GLY A 40 3.23 19.62 -18.85
C GLY A 40 4.17 18.67 -19.60
N LYS A 41 3.67 17.48 -19.95
CA LYS A 41 4.42 16.40 -20.62
C LYS A 41 5.51 15.74 -19.77
N GLU A 42 5.52 15.95 -18.46
CA GLU A 42 6.40 15.20 -17.56
C GLU A 42 5.89 13.77 -17.38
N GLU A 43 6.78 12.79 -17.53
CA GLU A 43 6.58 11.42 -17.11
C GLU A 43 7.39 11.16 -15.85
N ARG A 44 6.77 10.51 -14.86
CA ARG A 44 7.43 10.17 -13.59
C ARG A 44 6.91 8.85 -13.06
N GLU A 45 7.84 8.00 -12.63
CA GLU A 45 7.54 6.78 -11.88
C GLU A 45 7.17 7.15 -10.43
N ILE A 46 5.91 6.92 -10.05
CA ILE A 46 5.40 7.23 -8.69
C ILE A 46 5.37 6.01 -7.77
N CYS A 47 5.63 4.81 -8.30
CA CYS A 47 5.59 3.57 -7.57
C CYS A 47 6.48 2.53 -8.26
N ASP A 48 7.62 2.21 -7.65
CA ASP A 48 8.47 1.06 -8.01
C ASP A 48 8.51 0.09 -6.83
N ILE A 49 8.09 -1.16 -7.07
CA ILE A 49 8.05 -2.22 -6.06
C ILE A 49 8.85 -3.42 -6.57
N ASN A 50 9.96 -3.70 -5.90
CA ASN A 50 10.79 -4.84 -6.17
C ASN A 50 10.38 -6.08 -5.33
N GLY A 51 10.42 -7.25 -5.97
CA GLY A 51 10.10 -8.54 -5.37
C GLY A 51 8.61 -8.93 -5.37
N PRO A 52 8.26 -10.12 -4.88
CA PRO A 52 6.90 -10.63 -4.94
C PRO A 52 5.95 -9.92 -3.97
N GLY A 53 4.70 -9.73 -4.39
CA GLY A 53 3.67 -9.08 -3.60
C GLY A 53 2.29 -9.04 -4.27
N CYS A 54 1.34 -8.40 -3.59
CA CYS A 54 -0.02 -8.19 -4.10
C CYS A 54 -0.52 -6.81 -3.67
N ILE A 55 -0.80 -5.95 -4.65
CA ILE A 55 -1.47 -4.67 -4.42
C ILE A 55 -2.96 -4.94 -4.22
N LYS A 56 -3.50 -4.45 -3.11
CA LYS A 56 -4.92 -4.62 -2.74
C LYS A 56 -5.68 -3.31 -2.59
N HIS A 57 -4.96 -2.20 -2.59
CA HIS A 57 -5.48 -0.84 -2.49
C HIS A 57 -4.48 0.07 -3.19
N ILE A 58 -4.98 0.97 -4.02
CA ILE A 58 -4.25 2.09 -4.61
C ILE A 58 -4.97 3.33 -4.13
#